data_AF-A0AAF3FJC6-F1
#
_entry.id   AF-A0AAF3FJC6-F1
#
_cell.length_a   1.000
_cell.length_b   1.000
_cell.length_c   1.000
_cell.angle_alpha   90.00
_cell.angle_beta   90.00
_cell.angle_gamma   90.00
#
_symmetry.space_group_name_H-M   'P 1'
#
loop_
_entity.id
_entity.type
_entity.pdbx_description
1 polymer ?
#
loop_
_entity_poly.entity_id
_entity_poly.type
_entity_poly.pdbx_seq_one_letter_code
_entity_poly.pdbx_strand_id
1 'polypeptide(L)'
;MFYFSINAGSMISTFIAPIFRSMSCMGQDSCYPLAFGIPAVLMIVATCLFMAASFWYKKKPPSENVFGVIFGLIFGAIGNKFRASEKKSHWLDHYMTTHDCTRDKRCQEMKLEKGKDYCHKGQYVDDVKQLFRVLIMFLPVPIFWSLYDQQGSIWLIQGTQMDCRLWGNVLFMPDQVQVLNAVLILVFIPIFQIIIYPIAEKFVTLTYLRKMVCGGLLAAAAFGVAGLVQTEVNNSLPLLPKSGQAYVIIYALDYKYGGDELDNLVFCRGDTKPTECNPRKPSDFYYWEQKYNKDDSDLDAYDFYDIGNEKKSDKKYVLYSFKPVKPGKWWIFLLHGRPRSAGSTTPKTVDVTDLDVSIELRRQGGVYLYALINDPTADNYTSGGAGLKVYKNQDGAPIHFQAVPDNSVNILWQVPQIVVITAGEILFSITGYEFAYSQCAPSMKAVVQAAWLFTTAIGDTIIVLITLWSPFDNMATMFFAYAGVMAVVIVLFAFMSHFYYDYKSYVASGDDSQNEALIDDEDDWGKMNAGYQADHGQPRKTSNLEEYLDEDDLKF
;
A
#
# COMPACT_ATOMS: atom_id res chain seq x y z
N MET A 1 10.07 -21.56 -4.03
CA MET A 1 11.33 -20.79 -4.24
C MET A 1 11.10 -19.39 -4.80
N PHE A 2 10.50 -19.21 -5.99
CA PHE A 2 10.34 -17.88 -6.60
C PHE A 2 9.72 -16.80 -5.67
N TYR A 3 8.56 -17.10 -5.08
CA TYR A 3 7.85 -16.16 -4.21
C TYR A 3 8.62 -15.86 -2.90
N PHE A 4 9.37 -16.84 -2.39
CA PHE A 4 10.26 -16.66 -1.23
C PHE A 4 11.39 -15.68 -1.56
N SER A 5 12.04 -15.83 -2.72
CA SER A 5 13.15 -14.96 -3.14
C SER A 5 12.72 -13.50 -3.32
N ILE A 6 11.52 -13.25 -3.86
CA ILE A 6 10.98 -11.89 -4.01
C ILE A 6 10.75 -11.24 -2.65
N ASN A 7 10.10 -11.96 -1.71
CA ASN A 7 9.81 -11.42 -0.38
C ASN A 7 11.08 -11.21 0.45
N ALA A 8 12.06 -12.12 0.36
CA ALA A 8 13.35 -11.94 1.00
C ALA A 8 14.11 -10.71 0.46
N GLY A 9 14.09 -10.50 -0.87
CA GLY A 9 14.67 -9.32 -1.50
C GLY A 9 13.97 -8.02 -1.10
N SER A 10 12.64 -8.02 -1.10
CA SER A 10 11.82 -6.87 -0.66
C SER A 10 12.08 -6.51 0.80
N MET A 11 12.14 -7.50 1.70
CA MET A 11 12.44 -7.29 3.13
C MET A 11 13.73 -6.48 3.34
N ILE A 12 14.81 -6.88 2.64
CA ILE A 12 16.11 -6.20 2.73
C ILE A 12 16.01 -4.78 2.15
N SER A 13 15.37 -4.64 0.98
CA SER A 13 15.24 -3.35 0.30
C SER A 13 14.42 -2.33 1.12
N THR A 14 13.26 -2.73 1.62
CA THR A 14 12.35 -1.86 2.39
C THR A 14 12.97 -1.41 3.71
N PHE A 15 13.83 -2.22 4.33
CA PHE A 15 14.53 -1.83 5.55
C PHE A 15 15.68 -0.86 5.29
N ILE A 16 16.48 -1.11 4.25
CA ILE A 16 17.74 -0.41 3.99
C ILE A 16 17.52 0.89 3.18
N ALA A 17 16.61 0.91 2.20
CA ALA A 17 16.44 2.07 1.32
C ALA A 17 16.10 3.38 2.06
N PRO A 18 15.22 3.40 3.09
CA PRO A 18 14.96 4.61 3.88
C PRO A 18 16.21 5.11 4.62
N ILE A 19 17.08 4.20 5.07
CA ILE A 19 18.33 4.54 5.76
C ILE A 19 19.24 5.33 4.82
N PHE A 20 19.44 4.84 3.58
CA PHE A 20 20.23 5.56 2.57
C PHE A 20 19.60 6.89 2.16
N ARG A 21 18.27 6.94 2.06
CA ARG A 21 17.55 8.18 1.77
C ARG A 21 17.75 9.23 2.87
N SER A 22 17.85 8.83 4.14
CA SER A 22 17.99 9.75 5.28
C SER A 22 19.40 10.31 5.49
N MET A 23 20.39 9.82 4.75
CA MET A 23 21.75 10.36 4.80
C MET A 23 21.84 11.67 4.03
N SER A 24 22.59 12.64 4.54
CA SER A 24 22.90 13.88 3.82
C SER A 24 23.92 13.60 2.71
N CYS A 25 23.63 13.99 1.47
CA CYS A 25 24.59 13.91 0.36
C CYS A 25 24.40 15.05 -0.63
N MET A 26 25.49 15.43 -1.32
CA MET A 26 25.47 16.48 -2.36
C MET A 26 24.85 17.82 -1.89
N GLY A 27 24.99 18.14 -0.60
CA GLY A 27 24.43 19.37 -0.02
C GLY A 27 22.92 19.36 0.24
N GLN A 28 22.25 18.21 0.10
CA GLN A 28 20.85 18.02 0.50
C GLN A 28 20.75 17.13 1.74
N ASP A 29 19.73 17.37 2.57
CA ASP A 29 19.44 16.60 3.80
C ASP A 29 18.94 15.17 3.52
N SER A 30 18.62 14.84 2.26
CA SER A 30 18.17 13.52 1.83
C SER A 30 18.88 13.03 0.56
N CYS A 31 19.40 11.80 0.58
CA CYS A 31 20.19 11.23 -0.51
C CYS A 31 19.41 10.25 -1.40
N TYR A 32 18.59 10.77 -2.30
CA TYR A 32 17.93 9.95 -3.33
C TYR A 32 18.89 9.28 -4.33
N PRO A 33 20.00 9.90 -4.78
CA PRO A 33 20.93 9.25 -5.69
C PRO A 33 21.51 7.95 -5.13
N LEU A 34 21.79 7.89 -3.83
CA LEU A 34 22.29 6.67 -3.17
C LEU A 34 21.18 5.61 -3.07
N ALA A 35 19.98 6.02 -2.66
CA ALA A 35 18.83 5.14 -2.52
C ALA A 35 18.43 4.46 -3.85
N PHE A 36 18.53 5.15 -4.99
CA PHE A 36 18.24 4.58 -6.32
C PHE A 36 19.47 3.97 -7.00
N GLY A 37 20.65 4.53 -6.75
CA GLY A 37 21.91 4.07 -7.38
C GLY A 37 22.32 2.68 -6.93
N ILE A 38 22.16 2.35 -5.64
CA ILE A 38 22.51 1.01 -5.13
C ILE A 38 21.67 -0.09 -5.80
N PRO A 39 20.32 -0.02 -5.82
CA PRO A 39 19.51 -0.98 -6.56
C PRO A 39 19.88 -1.06 -8.04
N ALA A 40 20.17 0.06 -8.71
CA ALA A 40 20.57 0.05 -10.12
C ALA A 40 21.87 -0.76 -10.34
N VAL A 41 22.88 -0.57 -9.48
CA VAL A 41 24.13 -1.35 -9.54
C VAL A 41 23.86 -2.83 -9.24
N LEU A 42 23.05 -3.14 -8.23
CA LEU A 42 22.67 -4.52 -7.90
C LEU A 42 21.94 -5.21 -9.07
N MET A 43 21.07 -4.49 -9.79
CA MET A 43 20.38 -5.01 -10.98
C MET A 43 21.35 -5.28 -12.14
N ILE A 44 22.35 -4.43 -12.34
CA ILE A 44 23.42 -4.66 -13.33
C ILE A 44 24.21 -5.91 -12.95
N VAL A 45 24.65 -6.01 -11.69
CA VAL A 45 25.40 -7.17 -11.18
C VAL A 45 24.59 -8.45 -11.34
N ALA A 46 23.31 -8.44 -10.94
CA ALA A 46 22.42 -9.58 -11.10
C ALA A 46 22.25 -9.99 -12.57
N THR A 47 22.13 -9.02 -13.48
CA THR A 47 22.04 -9.28 -14.92
C THR A 47 23.33 -9.89 -15.47
N CYS A 48 24.49 -9.36 -15.08
CA CYS A 48 25.79 -9.92 -15.48
C CYS A 48 25.96 -11.35 -14.96
N LEU A 49 25.57 -11.63 -13.72
CA LEU A 49 25.60 -12.98 -13.14
C LEU A 49 24.64 -13.92 -13.88
N PHE A 50 23.43 -13.46 -14.20
CA PHE A 50 22.44 -14.24 -14.95
C PHE A 50 22.93 -14.58 -16.38
N MET A 51 23.56 -13.61 -17.05
CA MET A 51 24.17 -13.83 -18.36
C MET A 51 25.35 -14.79 -18.29
N ALA A 52 26.22 -14.68 -17.28
CA ALA A 52 27.33 -15.60 -17.07
C ALA A 52 26.84 -17.02 -16.75
N ALA A 53 25.77 -17.16 -15.96
CA ALA A 53 25.15 -18.45 -15.67
C ALA A 53 24.45 -19.07 -16.88
N SER A 54 24.15 -18.31 -17.94
CA SER A 54 23.47 -18.81 -19.13
C SER A 54 24.23 -19.89 -19.90
N PHE A 55 25.55 -20.04 -19.66
CA PHE A 55 26.35 -21.15 -20.18
C PHE A 55 25.99 -22.50 -19.54
N TRP A 56 25.41 -22.49 -18.35
CA TRP A 56 24.97 -23.69 -17.63
C TRP A 56 23.48 -23.99 -17.83
N TYR A 57 22.74 -23.10 -18.51
CA TYR A 57 21.30 -23.27 -18.71
C TYR A 57 21.00 -24.17 -19.91
N LYS A 58 20.12 -25.15 -19.70
CA LYS A 58 19.55 -25.98 -20.78
C LYS A 58 18.50 -25.14 -21.54
N LYS A 59 18.91 -24.55 -22.67
CA LYS A 59 18.05 -23.69 -23.50
C LYS A 59 17.08 -24.56 -24.33
N LYS A 60 15.79 -24.57 -23.95
CA LYS A 60 14.74 -25.21 -24.75
C LYS A 60 14.43 -24.35 -25.99
N PRO A 61 14.12 -24.97 -27.15
CA PRO A 61 13.75 -24.21 -28.35
C PRO A 61 12.52 -23.32 -28.09
N PRO A 62 12.40 -22.16 -28.77
CA PRO A 62 11.30 -21.24 -28.55
C PRO A 62 9.95 -21.92 -28.83
N SER A 63 9.03 -21.84 -27.86
CA SER A 63 7.63 -22.20 -28.06
C SER A 63 7.02 -21.30 -29.14
N GLU A 64 6.13 -21.81 -29.98
CA GLU A 64 5.47 -21.03 -31.03
C GLU A 64 4.82 -19.75 -30.49
N ASN A 65 4.59 -18.75 -31.35
CA ASN A 65 3.92 -17.49 -30.97
C ASN A 65 2.46 -17.74 -30.55
N VAL A 66 2.27 -18.11 -29.28
CA VAL A 66 0.96 -18.48 -28.72
C VAL A 66 -0.07 -17.36 -28.90
N PHE A 67 0.34 -16.10 -28.71
CA PHE A 67 -0.54 -14.94 -28.93
C PHE A 67 -1.03 -14.84 -30.38
N GLY A 68 -0.14 -14.99 -31.36
CA GLY A 68 -0.51 -14.90 -32.78
C GLY A 68 -1.52 -15.98 -33.18
N VAL A 69 -1.36 -17.18 -32.62
CA VAL A 69 -2.29 -18.30 -32.85
C VAL A 69 -3.63 -18.06 -32.16
N ILE A 70 -3.65 -17.57 -30.91
CA ILE A 70 -4.88 -17.21 -30.18
C ILE A 70 -5.66 -16.14 -30.95
N PHE A 71 -5.01 -15.05 -31.36
CA PHE A 71 -5.68 -13.99 -32.13
C PHE A 71 -6.20 -14.53 -33.47
N GLY A 72 -5.40 -15.31 -34.19
CA GLY A 72 -5.83 -15.95 -35.44
C GLY A 72 -7.05 -16.87 -35.24
N LEU A 73 -7.11 -17.60 -34.14
CA LEU A 73 -8.23 -18.45 -33.78
C LEU A 73 -9.48 -17.63 -33.44
N ILE A 74 -9.35 -16.57 -32.64
CA ILE A 74 -10.46 -15.68 -32.27
C ILE A 74 -11.03 -14.99 -33.52
N PHE A 75 -10.19 -14.35 -34.33
CA PHE A 75 -10.62 -13.66 -35.54
C PHE A 75 -11.19 -14.64 -36.57
N GLY A 76 -10.60 -15.83 -36.71
CA GLY A 76 -11.12 -16.90 -37.56
C GLY A 76 -12.49 -17.42 -37.10
N ALA A 77 -12.66 -17.65 -35.80
CA ALA A 77 -13.94 -18.07 -35.22
C ALA A 77 -15.02 -17.02 -35.39
N ILE A 78 -14.70 -15.74 -35.15
CA ILE A 78 -15.63 -14.62 -35.33
C ILE A 78 -16.02 -14.46 -36.80
N GLY A 79 -15.04 -14.46 -37.71
CA GLY A 79 -15.30 -14.37 -39.15
C GLY A 79 -16.16 -15.52 -39.67
N ASN A 80 -15.90 -16.75 -39.20
CA ASN A 80 -16.71 -17.91 -39.54
C ASN A 80 -18.09 -17.86 -38.89
N LYS A 81 -18.24 -17.32 -37.67
CA LYS A 81 -19.54 -17.13 -37.02
C LYS A 81 -20.46 -16.20 -37.81
N PHE A 82 -19.91 -15.14 -38.41
CA PHE A 82 -20.68 -14.23 -39.28
C PHE A 82 -21.06 -14.85 -40.63
N ARG A 83 -20.33 -15.87 -41.09
CA ARG A 83 -20.57 -16.54 -42.38
C ARG A 83 -21.36 -17.84 -42.25
N ALA A 84 -21.33 -18.49 -41.09
CA ALA A 84 -21.96 -19.78 -40.85
C ALA A 84 -23.43 -19.61 -40.44
N SER A 85 -24.31 -20.41 -41.04
CA SER A 85 -25.74 -20.44 -40.71
C SER A 85 -26.06 -21.36 -39.53
N GLU A 86 -25.22 -22.37 -39.26
CA GLU A 86 -25.42 -23.32 -38.16
C GLU A 86 -25.00 -22.75 -36.80
N LYS A 87 -25.86 -22.91 -35.78
CA LYS A 87 -25.54 -22.55 -34.40
C LYS A 87 -24.75 -23.68 -33.74
N LYS A 88 -23.52 -23.38 -33.30
CA LYS A 88 -22.73 -24.28 -32.43
C LYS A 88 -22.92 -23.95 -30.95
N SER A 89 -22.61 -24.91 -30.07
CA SER A 89 -22.76 -24.79 -28.61
C SER A 89 -21.85 -23.73 -27.99
N HIS A 90 -20.62 -23.57 -28.52
CA HIS A 90 -19.73 -22.48 -28.15
C HIS A 90 -19.29 -21.69 -29.40
N TRP A 91 -19.20 -20.36 -29.29
CA TRP A 91 -18.85 -19.49 -30.42
C TRP A 91 -17.46 -19.79 -31.01
N LEU A 92 -16.55 -20.30 -30.18
CA LEU A 92 -15.19 -20.67 -30.60
C LEU A 92 -15.14 -21.94 -31.47
N ASP A 93 -16.20 -22.76 -31.46
CA ASP A 93 -16.28 -23.98 -32.30
C ASP A 93 -16.49 -23.68 -33.78
N HIS A 94 -16.83 -22.42 -34.10
CA HIS A 94 -16.88 -21.94 -35.48
C HIS A 94 -15.50 -21.86 -36.12
N TYR A 95 -14.40 -21.91 -35.35
CA TYR A 95 -13.06 -22.07 -35.92
C TYR A 95 -12.92 -23.40 -36.69
N MET A 96 -13.58 -24.45 -36.21
CA MET A 96 -13.49 -25.80 -36.79
C MET A 96 -14.36 -25.99 -38.03
N THR A 97 -15.20 -25.02 -38.43
CA THR A 97 -16.07 -25.20 -39.62
C THR A 97 -15.30 -25.24 -40.94
N THR A 98 -14.10 -24.65 -40.96
CA THR A 98 -13.22 -24.63 -42.14
C THR A 98 -12.12 -25.66 -42.08
N HIS A 99 -12.08 -26.49 -41.02
CA HIS A 99 -10.98 -27.41 -40.76
C HIS A 99 -11.42 -28.87 -40.84
N ASP A 100 -10.67 -29.66 -41.61
CA ASP A 100 -10.82 -31.11 -41.67
C ASP A 100 -9.60 -31.77 -41.02
N CYS A 101 -9.82 -32.38 -39.85
CA CYS A 101 -8.79 -33.07 -39.08
C CYS A 101 -8.18 -34.28 -39.81
N THR A 102 -8.84 -34.80 -40.86
CA THR A 102 -8.33 -35.94 -41.63
C THR A 102 -7.33 -35.54 -42.72
N ARG A 103 -7.34 -34.26 -43.15
CA ARG A 103 -6.50 -33.76 -44.26
C ARG A 103 -5.27 -32.98 -43.80
N ASP A 104 -5.25 -32.54 -42.54
CA ASP A 104 -4.16 -31.71 -42.02
C ASP A 104 -2.98 -32.56 -41.55
N LYS A 105 -1.79 -32.33 -42.14
CA LYS A 105 -0.57 -33.10 -41.88
C LYS A 105 -0.22 -33.15 -40.40
N ARG A 106 -0.34 -32.02 -39.70
CA ARG A 106 0.00 -31.90 -38.28
C ARG A 106 -1.00 -32.64 -37.37
N CYS A 107 -2.26 -32.74 -37.79
CA CYS A 107 -3.25 -33.56 -37.10
C CYS A 107 -3.03 -35.05 -37.36
N GLN A 108 -2.58 -35.43 -38.56
CA GLN A 108 -2.23 -36.82 -38.88
C GLN A 108 -1.00 -37.31 -38.11
N GLU A 109 0.04 -36.47 -38.00
CA GLU A 109 1.25 -36.77 -37.23
C GLU A 109 0.91 -37.03 -35.75
N MET A 110 0.15 -36.14 -35.11
CA MET A 110 -0.21 -36.33 -33.70
C MET A 110 -1.24 -37.44 -33.46
N LYS A 111 -2.03 -37.83 -34.46
CA LYS A 111 -2.90 -39.01 -34.34
C LYS A 111 -2.12 -40.31 -34.16
N LEU A 112 -0.90 -40.39 -34.70
CA LEU A 112 -0.03 -41.55 -34.54
C LEU A 112 0.55 -41.62 -33.12
N GLU A 113 0.81 -40.47 -32.49
CA GLU A 113 1.38 -40.38 -31.15
C GLU A 113 0.33 -40.46 -30.03
N LYS A 114 -0.84 -39.82 -30.20
CA LYS A 114 -1.86 -39.63 -29.13
C LYS A 114 -3.18 -40.38 -29.35
N GLY A 115 -3.35 -41.10 -30.46
CA GLY A 115 -4.50 -41.97 -30.72
C GLY A 115 -5.44 -41.53 -31.85
N LYS A 116 -6.32 -42.44 -32.29
CA LYS A 116 -7.11 -42.35 -33.54
C LYS A 116 -8.09 -41.15 -33.62
N ASP A 117 -8.65 -40.72 -32.49
CA ASP A 117 -9.66 -39.64 -32.42
C ASP A 117 -9.06 -38.25 -32.12
N TYR A 118 -7.72 -38.15 -32.05
CA TYR A 118 -7.07 -36.90 -31.70
C TYR A 118 -7.11 -35.87 -32.85
N CYS A 119 -7.50 -34.63 -32.55
CA CYS A 119 -7.36 -33.52 -33.48
C CYS A 119 -6.64 -32.36 -32.79
N HIS A 120 -5.43 -32.04 -33.25
CA HIS A 120 -4.58 -31.02 -32.65
C HIS A 120 -5.26 -29.64 -32.59
N LYS A 121 -5.88 -29.19 -33.69
CA LYS A 121 -6.61 -27.91 -33.70
C LYS A 121 -7.87 -27.93 -32.84
N GLY A 122 -8.52 -29.09 -32.69
CA GLY A 122 -9.66 -29.27 -31.81
C GLY A 122 -9.29 -29.11 -30.33
N GLN A 123 -8.23 -29.78 -29.90
CA GLN A 123 -7.71 -29.62 -28.54
C GLN A 123 -7.30 -28.17 -28.27
N TYR A 124 -6.65 -27.51 -29.22
CA TYR A 124 -6.25 -26.12 -29.06
C TYR A 124 -7.46 -25.16 -28.92
N VAL A 125 -8.55 -25.39 -29.65
CA VAL A 125 -9.81 -24.67 -29.44
C VAL A 125 -10.33 -24.88 -28.02
N ASP A 126 -10.27 -26.10 -27.50
CA ASP A 126 -10.70 -26.41 -26.14
C ASP A 126 -9.78 -25.82 -25.06
N ASP A 127 -8.47 -25.75 -25.31
CA ASP A 127 -7.49 -25.06 -24.45
C ASP A 127 -7.80 -23.55 -24.39
N VAL A 128 -8.12 -22.92 -25.52
CA VAL A 128 -8.51 -21.49 -25.57
C VAL A 128 -9.87 -21.26 -24.88
N LYS A 129 -10.84 -22.18 -24.99
CA LYS A 129 -12.08 -22.08 -24.21
C LYS A 129 -11.81 -22.09 -22.70
N GLN A 130 -10.87 -22.91 -22.25
CA GLN A 130 -10.49 -22.99 -20.84
C GLN A 130 -9.80 -21.72 -20.38
N LEU A 131 -8.90 -21.18 -21.20
CA LEU A 131 -8.30 -19.87 -21.00
C LEU A 131 -9.39 -18.81 -20.76
N PHE A 132 -10.40 -18.70 -21.63
CA PHE A 132 -11.50 -17.74 -21.44
C PHE A 132 -12.28 -17.94 -20.13
N ARG A 133 -12.51 -19.19 -19.70
CA ARG A 133 -13.17 -19.46 -18.40
C ARG A 133 -12.35 -18.95 -17.22
N VAL A 134 -11.03 -19.15 -17.25
CA VAL A 134 -10.11 -18.65 -16.22
C VAL A 134 -10.06 -17.12 -16.26
N LEU A 135 -9.98 -16.50 -17.45
CA LEU A 135 -9.99 -15.05 -17.60
C LEU A 135 -11.27 -14.40 -17.07
N ILE A 136 -12.42 -15.05 -17.22
CA ILE A 136 -13.69 -14.57 -16.65
C ILE A 136 -13.64 -14.58 -15.12
N MET A 137 -13.04 -15.61 -14.51
CA MET A 137 -12.80 -15.63 -13.07
C MET A 137 -11.85 -14.54 -12.60
N PHE A 138 -10.98 -14.03 -13.47
CA PHE A 138 -10.07 -12.93 -13.15
C PHE A 138 -10.74 -11.55 -13.17
N LEU A 139 -11.98 -11.40 -13.67
CA LEU A 139 -12.63 -10.08 -13.76
C LEU A 139 -12.73 -9.32 -12.42
N PRO A 140 -13.00 -9.95 -11.26
CA PRO A 140 -13.02 -9.25 -9.97
C PRO A 140 -11.62 -9.00 -9.37
N VAL A 141 -10.59 -9.70 -9.85
CA VAL A 141 -9.23 -9.69 -9.28
C VAL A 141 -8.54 -8.30 -9.37
N PRO A 142 -8.69 -7.50 -10.45
CA PRO A 142 -8.16 -6.14 -10.48
C PRO A 142 -8.62 -5.25 -9.32
N ILE A 143 -9.87 -5.40 -8.86
CA ILE A 143 -10.38 -4.60 -7.74
C ILE A 143 -9.78 -5.09 -6.41
N PHE A 144 -9.49 -6.38 -6.28
CA PHE A 144 -8.72 -6.88 -5.14
C PHE A 144 -7.34 -6.21 -5.10
N TRP A 145 -6.59 -6.21 -6.22
CA TRP A 145 -5.27 -5.58 -6.29
C TRP A 145 -5.33 -4.07 -6.02
N SER A 146 -6.31 -3.37 -6.60
CA SER A 146 -6.46 -1.92 -6.39
C SER A 146 -6.73 -1.53 -4.93
N LEU A 147 -7.26 -2.45 -4.12
CA LEU A 147 -7.44 -2.23 -2.69
C LEU A 147 -6.22 -2.74 -1.92
N TYR A 148 -5.76 -3.96 -2.19
CA TYR A 148 -4.63 -4.59 -1.52
C TYR A 148 -3.36 -3.75 -1.60
N ASP A 149 -2.99 -3.25 -2.78
CA ASP A 149 -1.74 -2.50 -2.98
C ASP A 149 -1.76 -1.11 -2.31
N GLN A 150 -2.92 -0.64 -1.83
CA GLN A 150 -3.00 0.59 -1.04
C GLN A 150 -2.32 0.49 0.33
N GLN A 151 -2.04 -0.71 0.82
CA GLN A 151 -1.21 -0.87 2.02
C GLN A 151 0.20 -0.29 1.83
N GLY A 152 0.72 -0.28 0.59
CA GLY A 152 2.04 0.26 0.28
C GLY A 152 2.12 1.79 0.38
N SER A 153 0.98 2.49 0.26
CA SER A 153 0.91 3.95 0.20
C SER A 153 0.11 4.55 1.36
N ILE A 154 -1.14 4.14 1.53
CA ILE A 154 -2.06 4.75 2.49
C ILE A 154 -1.70 4.33 3.92
N TRP A 155 -1.27 3.10 4.14
CA TRP A 155 -0.83 2.71 5.49
C TRP A 155 0.49 3.36 5.88
N LEU A 156 1.32 3.69 4.89
CA LEU A 156 2.48 4.54 5.13
C LEU A 156 2.05 5.93 5.60
N ILE A 157 1.09 6.58 4.91
CA ILE A 157 0.52 7.87 5.32
C ILE A 157 -0.13 7.78 6.72
N GLN A 158 -0.74 6.65 7.07
CA GLN A 158 -1.26 6.45 8.42
C GLN A 158 -0.12 6.40 9.43
N GLY A 159 0.98 5.71 9.10
CA GLY A 159 2.16 5.61 9.96
C GLY A 159 2.84 6.96 10.20
N THR A 160 2.84 7.88 9.21
CA THR A 160 3.38 9.24 9.41
C THR A 160 2.54 10.08 10.37
N GLN A 161 1.29 9.70 10.62
CA GLN A 161 0.37 10.34 11.57
C GLN A 161 0.43 9.72 12.97
N MET A 162 1.29 8.73 13.22
CA MET A 162 1.41 7.99 14.48
C MET A 162 2.72 8.31 15.23
N ASP A 163 2.82 7.91 16.50
CA ASP A 163 4.08 7.94 17.24
C ASP A 163 4.97 6.77 16.82
N CYS A 164 6.06 7.09 16.14
CA CYS A 164 6.97 6.10 15.55
C CYS A 164 8.05 5.60 16.54
N ARG A 165 7.91 5.89 17.83
CA ARG A 165 8.82 5.41 18.89
C ARG A 165 8.33 4.08 19.44
N LEU A 166 9.15 3.03 19.40
CA LEU A 166 8.78 1.70 19.90
C LEU A 166 8.89 1.62 21.44
N TRP A 167 10.13 1.66 21.92
CA TRP A 167 10.48 1.60 23.34
C TRP A 167 11.57 2.65 23.61
N GLY A 168 11.19 3.72 24.31
CA GLY A 168 12.11 4.80 24.68
C GLY A 168 12.57 5.65 23.48
N ASN A 169 13.88 5.65 23.20
CA ASN A 169 14.52 6.52 22.20
C ASN A 169 14.72 5.88 20.81
N VAL A 170 14.27 4.64 20.59
CA VAL A 170 14.38 3.98 19.27
C VAL A 170 13.24 4.46 18.36
N LEU A 171 13.60 5.29 17.39
CA LEU A 171 12.72 5.82 16.35
C LEU A 171 12.77 4.92 15.12
N PHE A 172 11.62 4.39 14.70
CA PHE A 172 11.47 3.74 13.40
C PHE A 172 10.92 4.74 12.39
N MET A 173 11.32 4.63 11.12
CA MET A 173 10.63 5.37 10.06
C MET A 173 9.32 4.64 9.71
N PRO A 174 8.24 5.36 9.39
CA PRO A 174 6.97 4.77 8.95
C PRO A 174 7.14 3.73 7.82
N ASP A 175 8.03 4.01 6.85
CA ASP A 175 8.38 3.13 5.73
C ASP A 175 8.86 1.74 6.20
N GLN A 176 9.60 1.68 7.31
CA GLN A 176 10.24 0.45 7.80
C GLN A 176 9.24 -0.52 8.43
N VAL A 177 8.04 -0.07 8.80
CA VAL A 177 7.00 -0.96 9.35
C VAL A 177 6.47 -1.91 8.29
N GLN A 178 6.53 -1.54 7.01
CA GLN A 178 6.13 -2.43 5.90
C GLN A 178 7.02 -3.67 5.76
N VAL A 179 8.24 -3.66 6.30
CA VAL A 179 9.11 -4.85 6.39
C VAL A 179 8.41 -6.01 7.08
N LEU A 180 7.50 -5.70 8.01
CA LEU A 180 6.73 -6.71 8.73
C LEU A 180 5.89 -7.58 7.80
N ASN A 181 5.35 -7.05 6.70
CA ASN A 181 4.57 -7.87 5.74
C ASN A 181 5.46 -8.98 5.16
N ALA A 182 6.63 -8.63 4.63
CA ALA A 182 7.56 -9.59 4.05
C ALA A 182 8.04 -10.63 5.07
N VAL A 183 8.36 -10.22 6.31
CA VAL A 183 8.75 -11.13 7.39
C VAL A 183 7.61 -12.11 7.72
N LEU A 184 6.40 -11.60 7.87
CA LEU A 184 5.23 -12.41 8.18
C LEU A 184 4.91 -13.41 7.07
N ILE A 185 5.08 -13.05 5.80
CA ILE A 185 4.92 -14.00 4.68
C ILE A 185 5.89 -15.18 4.83
N LEU A 186 7.17 -14.91 5.09
CA LEU A 186 8.19 -15.96 5.23
C LEU A 186 7.89 -16.91 6.40
N VAL A 187 7.29 -16.39 7.49
CA VAL A 187 6.87 -17.17 8.65
C VAL A 187 5.54 -17.88 8.42
N PHE A 188 4.58 -17.23 7.77
CA PHE A 188 3.23 -17.74 7.60
C PHE A 188 3.15 -18.82 6.52
N ILE A 189 3.94 -18.76 5.43
CA ILE A 189 3.94 -19.81 4.41
C ILE A 189 4.08 -21.22 5.02
N PRO A 190 5.12 -21.54 5.81
CA PRO A 190 5.25 -22.87 6.40
C PRO A 190 4.14 -23.16 7.42
N ILE A 191 3.68 -22.18 8.19
CA ILE A 191 2.56 -22.36 9.15
C ILE A 191 1.27 -22.74 8.41
N PHE A 192 0.97 -22.04 7.32
CA PHE A 192 -0.23 -22.31 6.52
C PHE A 192 -0.17 -23.69 5.89
N GLN A 193 0.98 -24.08 5.34
CA GLN A 193 1.17 -25.38 4.68
C GLN A 193 1.20 -26.56 5.65
N ILE A 194 1.90 -26.46 6.78
CA ILE A 194 2.13 -27.58 7.71
C ILE A 194 1.01 -27.71 8.72
N ILE A 195 0.41 -26.60 9.16
CA ILE A 195 -0.53 -26.57 10.29
C ILE A 195 -1.93 -26.20 9.84
N ILE A 196 -2.12 -25.03 9.20
CA ILE A 196 -3.46 -24.47 8.98
C ILE A 196 -4.24 -25.27 7.94
N TYR A 197 -3.66 -25.55 6.76
CA TYR A 197 -4.36 -26.29 5.71
C TYR A 197 -4.74 -27.72 6.14
N PRO A 198 -3.83 -28.53 6.74
CA PRO A 198 -4.19 -29.89 7.17
C PRO A 198 -5.27 -29.91 8.26
N ILE A 199 -5.30 -28.91 9.15
CA ILE A 199 -6.35 -28.79 10.16
C ILE A 199 -7.68 -28.40 9.51
N ALA A 200 -7.68 -27.38 8.67
CA ALA A 200 -8.90 -26.88 8.03
C ALA A 200 -9.53 -27.93 7.10
N GLU A 201 -8.73 -28.77 6.45
CA GLU A 201 -9.21 -29.88 5.61
C GLU A 201 -9.92 -30.99 6.37
N LYS A 202 -9.67 -31.12 7.69
CA LYS A 202 -10.46 -32.03 8.55
C LYS A 202 -11.91 -31.57 8.68
N PHE A 203 -12.18 -30.28 8.49
CA PHE A 203 -13.52 -29.69 8.67
C PHE A 203 -14.19 -29.34 7.35
N VAL A 204 -13.44 -28.82 6.37
CA VAL A 204 -13.98 -28.33 5.09
C VAL A 204 -13.02 -28.65 3.96
N THR A 205 -13.54 -29.11 2.82
CA THR A 205 -12.74 -29.29 1.61
C THR A 205 -12.21 -27.94 1.10
N LEU A 206 -10.89 -27.76 1.14
CA LEU A 206 -10.23 -26.52 0.76
C LEU A 206 -9.93 -26.48 -0.74
N THR A 207 -10.87 -25.97 -1.53
CA THR A 207 -10.60 -25.68 -2.94
C THR A 207 -9.80 -24.38 -3.09
N TYR A 208 -9.05 -24.22 -4.18
CA TYR A 208 -8.31 -22.98 -4.46
C TYR A 208 -9.21 -21.73 -4.41
N LEU A 209 -10.42 -21.82 -4.95
CA LEU A 209 -11.35 -20.68 -4.99
C LEU A 209 -11.90 -20.36 -3.59
N ARG A 210 -12.15 -21.37 -2.75
CA ARG A 210 -12.57 -21.14 -1.35
C ARG A 210 -11.45 -20.47 -0.54
N LYS A 211 -10.21 -20.92 -0.72
CA LYS A 211 -9.02 -20.28 -0.11
C LYS A 211 -8.94 -18.81 -0.53
N MET A 212 -9.09 -18.50 -1.82
CA MET A 212 -9.11 -17.11 -2.31
C MET A 212 -10.25 -16.29 -1.68
N VAL A 213 -11.47 -16.83 -1.59
CA VAL A 213 -12.59 -16.15 -0.91
C VAL A 213 -12.26 -15.84 0.54
N CYS A 214 -11.72 -16.80 1.29
CA CYS A 214 -11.27 -16.57 2.67
C CYS A 214 -10.20 -15.47 2.76
N GLY A 215 -9.22 -15.49 1.84
CA GLY A 215 -8.17 -14.47 1.77
C GLY A 215 -8.72 -13.06 1.52
N GLY A 216 -9.69 -12.95 0.63
CA GLY A 216 -10.38 -11.70 0.35
C GLY A 216 -11.20 -11.17 1.54
N LEU A 217 -11.87 -12.05 2.28
CA LEU A 217 -12.61 -11.66 3.50
C LEU A 217 -11.65 -11.18 4.61
N LEU A 218 -10.50 -11.83 4.77
CA LEU A 218 -9.45 -11.35 5.68
C LEU A 218 -8.92 -9.98 5.23
N ALA A 219 -8.72 -9.78 3.92
CA ALA A 219 -8.31 -8.48 3.42
C ALA A 219 -9.33 -7.37 3.73
N ALA A 220 -10.63 -7.67 3.58
CA ALA A 220 -11.69 -6.73 3.98
C ALA A 220 -11.64 -6.42 5.49
N ALA A 221 -11.41 -7.44 6.32
CA ALA A 221 -11.26 -7.27 7.76
C ALA A 221 -10.03 -6.42 8.12
N ALA A 222 -8.90 -6.59 7.42
CA ALA A 222 -7.69 -5.78 7.63
C ALA A 222 -7.95 -4.29 7.39
N PHE A 223 -8.69 -3.93 6.33
CA PHE A 223 -9.12 -2.55 6.09
C PHE A 223 -10.10 -2.03 7.16
N GLY A 224 -10.98 -2.90 7.67
CA GLY A 224 -11.84 -2.57 8.81
C GLY A 224 -11.04 -2.24 10.06
N VAL A 225 -10.03 -3.04 10.39
CA VAL A 225 -9.09 -2.77 11.50
C VAL A 225 -8.34 -1.46 11.26
N ALA A 226 -7.88 -1.21 10.03
CA ALA A 226 -7.20 0.04 9.69
C ALA A 226 -8.09 1.27 9.88
N GLY A 227 -9.38 1.18 9.55
CA GLY A 227 -10.37 2.22 9.81
C GLY A 227 -10.57 2.49 11.31
N LEU A 228 -10.60 1.43 12.13
CA LEU A 228 -10.67 1.58 13.60
C LEU A 228 -9.43 2.25 14.17
N VAL A 229 -8.23 1.82 13.74
CA VAL A 229 -6.96 2.45 14.16
C VAL A 229 -6.92 3.92 13.73
N GLN A 230 -7.33 4.23 12.50
CA GLN A 230 -7.36 5.60 11.99
C GLN A 230 -8.35 6.49 12.75
N THR A 231 -9.46 5.93 13.24
CA THR A 231 -10.43 6.68 14.05
C THR A 231 -9.79 7.21 15.33
N GLU A 232 -8.92 6.42 15.97
CA GLU A 232 -8.16 6.87 17.13
C GLU A 232 -7.03 7.84 16.76
N VAL A 233 -6.34 7.63 15.64
CA VAL A 233 -5.32 8.56 15.14
C VAL A 233 -5.93 9.93 14.84
N ASN A 234 -7.13 9.97 14.24
CA ASN A 234 -7.85 11.20 13.92
C ASN A 234 -8.15 12.05 15.16
N ASN A 235 -8.29 11.45 16.35
CA ASN A 235 -8.47 12.19 17.61
C ASN A 235 -7.23 13.01 18.00
N SER A 236 -6.05 12.62 17.52
CA SER A 236 -4.78 13.32 17.78
C SER A 236 -4.38 14.30 16.67
N LEU A 237 -5.02 14.20 15.50
CA LEU A 237 -4.67 15.04 14.34
C LEU A 237 -5.26 16.46 14.47
N PRO A 238 -4.57 17.48 13.94
CA PRO A 238 -5.17 18.78 13.79
C PRO A 238 -6.31 18.72 12.77
N LEU A 239 -7.42 19.40 13.06
CA LEU A 239 -8.45 19.73 12.07
C LEU A 239 -7.77 20.38 10.85
N LEU A 240 -8.17 19.98 9.63
CA LEU A 240 -7.73 20.61 8.38
C LEU A 240 -8.74 21.69 7.96
N PRO A 241 -8.31 22.78 7.28
CA PRO A 241 -9.22 23.85 6.92
C PRO A 241 -10.06 23.41 5.72
N LYS A 242 -11.38 23.69 5.75
CA LYS A 242 -12.28 23.35 4.64
C LYS A 242 -12.10 24.32 3.46
N SER A 243 -12.71 24.03 2.32
CA SER A 243 -12.71 24.91 1.14
C SER A 243 -13.12 26.35 1.52
N GLY A 244 -12.25 27.32 1.28
CA GLY A 244 -12.44 28.73 1.67
C GLY A 244 -11.81 29.15 3.01
N GLN A 245 -11.24 28.21 3.75
CA GLN A 245 -10.45 28.47 4.96
C GLN A 245 -8.96 28.27 4.67
N ALA A 246 -8.11 29.12 5.24
CA ALA A 246 -6.66 28.97 5.16
C ALA A 246 -6.09 28.95 6.57
N TYR A 247 -5.20 28.00 6.85
CA TYR A 247 -4.32 28.13 8.01
C TYR A 247 -3.21 29.10 7.66
N VAL A 248 -3.18 30.22 8.37
CA VAL A 248 -2.00 31.07 8.39
C VAL A 248 -1.06 30.49 9.43
N ILE A 249 0.15 30.10 9.03
CA ILE A 249 1.23 29.84 9.98
C ILE A 249 1.85 31.19 10.27
N ILE A 250 1.47 31.81 11.38
CA ILE A 250 2.09 33.06 11.78
C ILE A 250 3.45 32.73 12.38
N TYR A 251 4.46 32.74 11.52
CA TYR A 251 5.74 33.29 11.92
C TYR A 251 5.48 34.78 12.09
N ALA A 252 5.63 35.33 13.28
CA ALA A 252 5.56 36.77 13.48
C ALA A 252 6.76 37.42 12.76
N LEU A 253 6.70 37.51 11.44
CA LEU A 253 7.60 38.24 10.58
C LEU A 253 6.75 39.32 9.95
N ASP A 254 6.67 40.50 10.56
CA ASP A 254 6.05 41.63 9.89
C ASP A 254 7.00 42.80 9.65
N TYR A 255 6.73 43.43 8.52
CA TYR A 255 7.51 44.37 7.76
C TYR A 255 6.75 45.69 7.60
N LYS A 256 7.48 46.78 7.82
CA LYS A 256 7.20 48.22 7.55
C LYS A 256 6.27 48.99 8.51
N TYR A 257 6.96 49.70 9.42
CA TYR A 257 6.96 51.16 9.61
C TYR A 257 5.66 51.94 9.30
N GLY A 258 5.01 52.40 10.37
CA GLY A 258 4.07 53.53 10.33
C GLY A 258 3.07 53.55 11.49
N GLY A 259 3.52 53.75 12.73
CA GLY A 259 2.66 53.88 13.92
C GLY A 259 3.34 53.32 15.17
N ASP A 260 3.28 54.04 16.27
CA ASP A 260 4.01 53.76 17.53
C ASP A 260 3.43 52.59 18.37
N GLU A 261 2.55 51.77 17.81
CA GLU A 261 1.92 50.62 18.49
C GLU A 261 2.00 49.40 17.57
N LEU A 262 2.82 48.41 17.94
CA LEU A 262 2.92 47.13 17.23
C LEU A 262 3.03 46.03 18.27
N ASP A 263 2.08 45.10 18.21
CA ASP A 263 1.91 44.08 19.25
C ASP A 263 2.74 42.84 18.92
N ASN A 264 3.65 42.46 19.82
CA ASN A 264 4.39 41.20 19.70
C ASN A 264 3.72 40.09 20.52
N LEU A 265 3.94 38.83 20.15
CA LEU A 265 3.49 37.69 20.98
C LEU A 265 4.53 37.35 22.05
N VAL A 266 4.07 37.25 23.30
CA VAL A 266 4.87 36.88 24.46
C VAL A 266 4.25 35.68 25.16
N PHE A 267 5.09 34.80 25.69
CA PHE A 267 4.68 33.66 26.51
C PHE A 267 5.27 33.77 27.91
N CYS A 268 4.43 33.50 28.91
CA CYS A 268 4.81 33.59 30.31
C CYS A 268 4.50 32.26 31.01
N ARG A 269 5.49 31.67 31.65
CA ARG A 269 5.37 30.34 32.27
C ARG A 269 4.70 30.45 33.65
N GLY A 270 3.75 29.57 33.93
CA GLY A 270 3.10 29.47 35.24
C GLY A 270 2.02 28.41 35.30
N ASP A 271 1.94 27.68 36.43
CA ASP A 271 0.91 26.66 36.66
C ASP A 271 -0.50 27.29 36.75
N THR A 272 -0.57 28.44 37.40
CA THR A 272 -1.70 29.37 37.42
C THR A 272 -1.43 30.58 36.52
N LYS A 273 -2.50 31.24 36.08
CA LYS A 273 -2.41 32.45 35.25
C LYS A 273 -1.54 33.51 35.95
N PRO A 274 -0.41 33.93 35.36
CA PRO A 274 0.44 34.95 35.97
C PRO A 274 -0.27 36.30 35.93
N THR A 275 -0.33 36.99 37.07
CA THR A 275 -0.88 38.35 37.17
C THR A 275 -0.01 39.40 36.49
N GLU A 276 1.29 39.13 36.35
CA GLU A 276 2.25 39.98 35.63
C GLU A 276 3.25 39.12 34.87
N CYS A 277 3.50 39.47 33.61
CA CYS A 277 4.53 38.84 32.79
C CYS A 277 5.85 39.62 32.89
N ASN A 278 6.82 39.08 33.64
CA ASN A 278 8.06 39.79 33.96
C ASN A 278 9.20 39.43 32.97
N PRO A 279 9.67 40.38 32.14
CA PRO A 279 10.71 40.12 31.14
C PRO A 279 12.10 39.88 31.76
N ARG A 280 12.31 40.22 33.05
CA ARG A 280 13.58 39.99 33.76
C ARG A 280 13.72 38.58 34.33
N LYS A 281 12.72 37.72 34.16
CA LYS A 281 12.78 36.28 34.47
C LYS A 281 12.84 35.46 33.17
N PRO A 282 14.01 35.33 32.52
CA PRO A 282 14.12 34.66 31.22
C PRO A 282 13.78 33.15 31.23
N SER A 283 13.63 32.53 32.41
CA SER A 283 13.12 31.16 32.56
C SER A 283 11.61 31.05 32.34
N ASP A 284 10.90 32.13 32.65
CA ASP A 284 9.44 32.19 32.71
C ASP A 284 8.88 33.19 31.70
N PHE A 285 9.75 33.82 30.90
CA PHE A 285 9.42 34.81 29.88
C PHE A 285 10.05 34.40 28.56
N TYR A 286 9.21 34.17 27.55
CA TYR A 286 9.62 33.83 26.22
C TYR A 286 9.03 34.84 25.24
N TYR A 287 9.91 35.41 24.42
CA TYR A 287 9.56 36.29 23.31
C TYR A 287 10.62 36.12 22.23
N TRP A 288 10.26 36.41 20.99
CA TRP A 288 11.21 36.33 19.88
C TRP A 288 12.04 37.60 19.81
N GLU A 289 13.33 37.48 20.13
CA GLU A 289 14.30 38.57 19.98
C GLU A 289 14.61 38.79 18.51
N GLN A 290 14.45 40.01 18.02
CA GLN A 290 14.95 40.38 16.70
C GLN A 290 16.47 40.45 16.73
N LYS A 291 17.11 39.93 15.68
CA LYS A 291 18.56 39.97 15.54
C LYS A 291 18.98 41.33 14.99
N TYR A 292 19.95 41.96 15.64
CA TYR A 292 20.52 43.26 15.24
C TYR A 292 21.95 43.04 14.72
N ASN A 293 22.40 43.91 13.81
CA ASN A 293 23.77 43.89 13.30
C ASN A 293 24.76 44.23 14.45
N LYS A 294 25.99 43.71 14.39
CA LYS A 294 26.99 43.87 15.46
C LYS A 294 27.59 45.27 15.54
N ASP A 295 27.60 46.01 14.42
CA ASP A 295 28.34 47.27 14.30
C ASP A 295 27.42 48.51 14.14
N ASP A 296 26.13 48.31 13.87
CA ASP A 296 25.10 49.36 13.83
C ASP A 296 23.85 48.83 14.54
N SER A 297 23.13 49.69 15.28
CA SER A 297 21.88 49.35 15.99
C SER A 297 20.70 48.97 15.09
N ASP A 298 20.98 48.64 13.84
CA ASP A 298 20.03 48.33 12.79
C ASP A 298 19.70 46.83 12.77
N LEU A 299 18.47 46.51 12.38
CA LEU A 299 17.95 45.16 12.30
C LEU A 299 18.68 44.35 11.23
N ASP A 300 19.05 43.11 11.56
CA ASP A 300 19.63 42.14 10.65
C ASP A 300 18.50 41.67 9.71
N ALA A 301 18.40 42.33 8.56
CA ALA A 301 17.32 42.14 7.60
C ALA A 301 17.87 41.83 6.20
N TYR A 302 17.32 40.82 5.54
CA TYR A 302 17.75 40.40 4.21
C TYR A 302 16.76 40.87 3.15
N ASP A 303 17.29 41.24 1.98
CA ASP A 303 16.49 41.63 0.82
C ASP A 303 16.04 40.38 0.04
N PHE A 304 14.80 40.38 -0.48
CA PHE A 304 14.31 39.31 -1.36
C PHE A 304 14.53 39.67 -2.84
N TYR A 305 14.79 38.68 -3.69
CA TYR A 305 14.82 38.81 -5.14
C TYR A 305 13.58 38.11 -5.73
N ASP A 306 12.72 38.87 -6.39
CA ASP A 306 11.54 38.31 -7.05
C ASP A 306 11.97 37.51 -8.29
N ILE A 307 11.93 36.18 -8.18
CA ILE A 307 12.42 35.22 -9.20
C ILE A 307 11.62 35.37 -10.51
N GLY A 308 10.39 35.91 -10.48
CA GLY A 308 9.57 36.12 -11.67
C GLY A 308 9.86 37.41 -12.45
N ASN A 309 10.47 38.42 -11.82
CA ASN A 309 10.62 39.76 -12.40
C ASN A 309 12.06 40.30 -12.42
N GLU A 310 13.04 39.52 -11.97
CA GLU A 310 14.46 39.91 -11.84
C GLU A 310 14.68 41.28 -11.16
N LYS A 311 13.74 41.69 -10.31
CA LYS A 311 13.81 42.93 -9.54
C LYS A 311 13.92 42.63 -8.06
N LYS A 312 14.78 43.40 -7.40
CA LYS A 312 14.93 43.40 -5.95
C LYS A 312 13.61 43.86 -5.34
N SER A 313 13.06 43.06 -4.41
CA SER A 313 11.82 43.39 -3.73
C SER A 313 12.06 44.51 -2.72
N ASP A 314 11.17 45.51 -2.65
CA ASP A 314 11.21 46.56 -1.61
C ASP A 314 10.80 46.05 -0.21
N LYS A 315 10.60 44.74 -0.08
CA LYS A 315 10.32 44.04 1.17
C LYS A 315 11.61 43.39 1.63
N LYS A 316 12.08 43.76 2.82
CA LYS A 316 13.09 42.97 3.53
C LYS A 316 12.37 42.05 4.52
N TYR A 317 13.09 41.25 5.30
CA TYR A 317 12.52 40.47 6.40
C TYR A 317 13.48 40.50 7.59
N VAL A 318 12.94 40.52 8.81
CA VAL A 318 13.73 40.61 10.05
C VAL A 318 14.07 39.20 10.53
N LEU A 319 15.35 38.93 10.82
CA LEU A 319 15.72 37.65 11.41
C LEU A 319 15.44 37.66 12.91
N TYR A 320 14.86 36.56 13.43
CA TYR A 320 14.71 36.35 14.87
C TYR A 320 15.80 35.42 15.40
N SER A 321 16.26 35.70 16.61
CA SER A 321 17.16 34.84 17.36
C SER A 321 16.43 33.56 17.78
N PHE A 322 17.00 32.41 17.45
CA PHE A 322 16.48 31.13 17.90
C PHE A 322 16.66 30.99 19.41
N LYS A 323 15.55 30.84 20.15
CA LYS A 323 15.54 30.54 21.57
C LYS A 323 14.74 29.24 21.80
N PRO A 324 15.30 28.20 22.43
CA PRO A 324 14.54 27.00 22.71
C PRO A 324 13.47 27.27 23.79
N VAL A 325 12.22 26.90 23.51
CA VAL A 325 11.13 26.97 24.51
C VAL A 325 11.26 25.80 25.48
N LYS A 326 11.16 26.07 26.79
CA LYS A 326 11.26 25.04 27.83
C LYS A 326 9.92 24.33 28.05
N PRO A 327 9.91 23.03 28.43
CA PRO A 327 8.69 22.35 28.85
C PRO A 327 8.06 23.04 30.06
N GLY A 328 6.73 23.13 30.10
CA GLY A 328 5.94 23.78 31.14
C GLY A 328 4.62 24.34 30.59
N LYS A 329 3.75 24.82 31.49
CA LYS A 329 2.55 25.56 31.11
C LYS A 329 2.88 27.03 30.85
N TRP A 330 2.52 27.52 29.68
CA TRP A 330 2.79 28.86 29.15
C TRP A 330 1.48 29.58 28.87
N TRP A 331 1.39 30.84 29.24
CA TRP A 331 0.26 31.72 28.97
C TRP A 331 0.65 32.73 27.91
N ILE A 332 -0.24 32.98 26.95
CA ILE A 332 0.04 33.86 25.79
C ILE A 332 -0.49 35.26 26.06
N PHE A 333 0.31 36.26 25.73
CA PHE A 333 -0.03 37.68 25.85
C PHE A 333 0.36 38.42 24.57
N LEU A 334 -0.42 39.43 24.20
CA LEU A 334 -0.03 40.49 23.26
C LEU A 334 0.79 41.52 24.00
N LEU A 335 1.92 41.91 23.43
CA LEU A 335 2.85 42.87 24.01
C LEU A 335 2.80 44.18 23.26
N HIS A 336 2.39 45.25 23.94
CA HIS A 336 2.37 46.59 23.41
C HIS A 336 3.77 47.22 23.50
N GLY A 337 4.41 47.45 22.35
CA GLY A 337 5.72 48.09 22.25
C GLY A 337 6.91 47.14 22.04
N ARG A 338 8.11 47.71 21.83
CA ARG A 338 9.30 46.98 21.35
C ARG A 338 10.44 46.91 22.39
N PRO A 339 10.50 45.87 23.25
CA PRO A 339 11.68 45.64 24.06
C PRO A 339 12.84 45.11 23.19
N ARG A 340 13.94 45.86 23.11
CA ARG A 340 15.14 45.50 22.32
C ARG A 340 15.80 44.18 22.76
N SER A 341 15.77 43.85 24.04
CA SER A 341 16.32 42.61 24.63
C SER A 341 15.61 42.33 25.96
N ALA A 342 15.46 41.07 26.40
CA ALA A 342 14.99 40.74 27.76
C ALA A 342 16.18 40.88 28.72
N GLY A 343 16.40 42.11 29.19
CA GLY A 343 17.59 42.45 29.98
C GLY A 343 17.31 43.50 31.06
N SER A 344 18.40 44.03 31.65
CA SER A 344 18.32 45.05 32.70
C SER A 344 17.69 46.36 32.25
N THR A 345 17.68 46.62 30.94
CA THR A 345 17.13 47.82 30.29
C THR A 345 15.62 47.77 30.07
N THR A 346 14.99 46.58 30.14
CA THR A 346 13.53 46.43 30.01
C THR A 346 12.85 46.72 31.35
N PRO A 347 11.72 47.45 31.36
CA PRO A 347 10.89 47.59 32.56
C PRO A 347 10.54 46.24 33.20
N LYS A 348 10.34 46.20 34.52
CA LYS A 348 9.98 44.95 35.26
C LYS A 348 8.63 44.37 34.82
N THR A 349 7.78 45.21 34.25
CA THR A 349 6.43 44.91 33.76
C THR A 349 6.34 45.49 32.37
N VAL A 350 5.92 44.69 31.39
CA VAL A 350 5.63 45.19 30.04
C VAL A 350 4.13 45.32 29.88
N ASP A 351 3.70 46.31 29.11
CA ASP A 351 2.29 46.51 28.84
C ASP A 351 1.80 45.37 27.95
N VAL A 352 0.97 44.49 28.51
CA VAL A 352 0.55 43.27 27.86
C VAL A 352 -0.97 43.14 27.92
N THR A 353 -1.58 42.89 26.76
CA THR A 353 -2.98 42.47 26.69
C THR A 353 -3.05 40.96 26.78
N ASP A 354 -3.80 40.50 27.77
CA ASP A 354 -4.00 39.08 28.01
C ASP A 354 -4.95 38.47 26.98
N LEU A 355 -4.52 37.34 26.41
CA LEU A 355 -5.32 36.56 25.48
C LEU A 355 -6.08 35.41 26.16
N ASP A 356 -5.86 35.17 27.46
CA ASP A 356 -6.44 34.09 28.27
C ASP A 356 -6.20 32.66 27.73
N VAL A 357 -5.17 32.50 26.89
CA VAL A 357 -4.76 31.22 26.30
C VAL A 357 -3.60 30.63 27.11
N SER A 358 -3.68 29.33 27.44
CA SER A 358 -2.56 28.58 28.01
C SER A 358 -2.19 27.36 27.19
N ILE A 359 -0.90 27.11 26.98
CA ILE A 359 -0.32 25.96 26.29
C ILE A 359 0.52 25.15 27.29
N GLU A 360 0.33 23.84 27.35
CA GLU A 360 1.18 22.95 28.14
C GLU A 360 2.20 22.24 27.23
N LEU A 361 3.47 22.64 27.34
CA LEU A 361 4.57 22.01 26.62
C LEU A 361 5.14 20.86 27.44
N ARG A 362 4.88 19.62 27.04
CA ARG A 362 5.37 18.43 27.77
C ARG A 362 6.81 18.06 27.43
N ARG A 363 7.32 18.47 26.27
CA ARG A 363 8.65 18.13 25.73
C ARG A 363 9.28 19.30 24.98
N GLN A 364 10.59 19.22 24.69
CA GLN A 364 11.31 20.18 23.85
C GLN A 364 11.20 19.78 22.37
N GLY A 365 10.79 20.74 21.52
CA GLY A 365 10.64 20.54 20.08
C GLY A 365 9.20 20.18 19.68
N GLY A 366 8.61 21.01 18.82
CA GLY A 366 7.28 20.85 18.23
C GLY A 366 7.01 22.03 17.29
N VAL A 367 6.25 21.80 16.21
CA VAL A 367 5.78 22.86 15.31
C VAL A 367 4.41 23.28 15.81
N TYR A 368 4.28 24.54 16.25
CA TYR A 368 3.03 25.09 16.77
C TYR A 368 2.40 26.00 15.71
N LEU A 369 1.16 25.69 15.34
CA LEU A 369 0.40 26.41 14.33
C LEU A 369 -0.49 27.47 15.01
N TYR A 370 -0.38 28.73 14.62
CA TYR A 370 -1.18 29.82 15.17
C TYR A 370 -1.99 30.47 14.06
N ALA A 371 -3.33 30.34 14.08
CA ALA A 371 -4.21 30.87 13.04
C ALA A 371 -4.96 32.14 13.51
N LEU A 372 -4.60 33.30 12.97
CA LEU A 372 -5.50 34.47 13.02
C LEU A 372 -6.52 34.33 11.90
N ILE A 373 -7.79 34.08 12.24
CA ILE A 373 -8.89 34.09 11.27
C ILE A 373 -9.62 35.42 11.45
N ASN A 374 -9.92 36.10 10.35
CA ASN A 374 -10.84 37.24 10.36
C ASN A 374 -12.13 36.80 9.70
N ASP A 375 -12.98 36.09 10.46
CA ASP A 375 -14.30 35.64 10.00
C ASP A 375 -15.41 36.23 10.89
N PRO A 376 -16.17 37.22 10.42
CA PRO A 376 -17.24 37.86 11.19
C PRO A 376 -18.45 36.94 11.47
N THR A 377 -18.43 35.67 11.04
CA THR A 377 -19.54 34.71 11.22
C THR A 377 -19.23 33.51 12.14
N ALA A 378 -18.02 33.42 12.71
CA ALA A 378 -17.53 32.18 13.36
C ALA A 378 -17.99 31.90 14.81
N ASP A 379 -19.18 32.36 15.20
CA ASP A 379 -19.68 32.23 16.59
C ASP A 379 -20.09 30.79 17.01
N ASN A 380 -20.08 29.80 16.10
CA ASN A 380 -20.66 28.48 16.36
C ASN A 380 -19.80 27.26 15.94
N TYR A 381 -18.50 27.24 16.25
CA TYR A 381 -17.71 25.99 16.19
C TYR A 381 -17.48 25.44 17.59
N THR A 382 -18.30 24.46 17.99
CA THR A 382 -18.10 23.68 19.22
C THR A 382 -17.14 22.52 18.98
N SER A 383 -16.38 22.24 20.02
CA SER A 383 -15.25 21.33 20.15
C SER A 383 -15.48 19.93 19.56
N GLY A 384 -14.69 19.59 18.55
CA GLY A 384 -14.35 18.22 18.20
C GLY A 384 -12.84 18.09 18.01
N GLY A 385 -12.17 17.40 18.93
CA GLY A 385 -10.82 16.85 18.71
C GLY A 385 -9.62 17.67 19.20
N ALA A 386 -9.52 18.97 18.92
CA ALA A 386 -8.26 19.69 19.12
C ALA A 386 -8.43 21.03 19.86
N GLY A 387 -8.80 21.01 21.14
CA GLY A 387 -8.59 22.10 22.11
C GLY A 387 -8.85 23.55 21.67
N LEU A 388 -9.72 23.78 20.69
CA LEU A 388 -9.86 25.07 20.01
C LEU A 388 -10.63 26.04 20.91
N LYS A 389 -9.96 27.08 21.40
CA LYS A 389 -10.60 28.20 22.10
C LYS A 389 -10.67 29.41 21.18
N VAL A 390 -11.85 30.02 21.10
CA VAL A 390 -12.15 31.19 20.27
C VAL A 390 -12.08 32.45 21.12
N TYR A 391 -11.26 33.42 20.73
CA TYR A 391 -11.18 34.73 21.40
C TYR A 391 -11.51 35.85 20.42
N LYS A 392 -12.36 36.81 20.80
CA LYS A 392 -12.71 37.96 19.95
C LYS A 392 -11.75 39.11 20.20
N ASN A 393 -11.23 39.75 19.15
CA ASN A 393 -10.54 41.04 19.24
C ASN A 393 -11.55 42.19 19.48
N GLN A 394 -11.08 43.38 19.87
CA GLN A 394 -11.87 44.61 20.04
C GLN A 394 -12.62 45.04 18.76
N ASP A 395 -12.20 44.55 17.58
CA ASP A 395 -12.87 44.76 16.28
C ASP A 395 -13.81 43.60 15.85
N GLY A 396 -14.10 42.65 16.74
CA GLY A 396 -15.11 41.60 16.49
C GLY A 396 -14.64 40.38 15.68
N ALA A 397 -13.37 40.33 15.25
CA ALA A 397 -12.80 39.17 14.56
C ALA A 397 -12.39 38.06 15.55
N PRO A 398 -12.83 36.80 15.37
CA PRO A 398 -12.47 35.66 16.22
C PRO A 398 -11.10 35.07 15.87
N ILE A 399 -10.16 35.13 16.81
CA ILE A 399 -8.84 34.49 16.75
C ILE A 399 -8.95 33.03 17.19
N HIS A 400 -8.39 32.10 16.41
CA HIS A 400 -8.45 30.66 16.65
C HIS A 400 -7.07 30.06 16.95
N PHE A 401 -6.90 29.51 18.14
CA PHE A 401 -5.64 28.85 18.54
C PHE A 401 -5.78 27.33 18.50
N GLN A 402 -4.91 26.66 17.73
CA GLN A 402 -4.84 25.20 17.68
C GLN A 402 -3.45 24.72 18.04
N ALA A 403 -3.28 24.22 19.26
CA ALA A 403 -2.08 23.49 19.64
C ALA A 403 -2.19 22.06 19.08
N VAL A 404 -1.25 21.64 18.24
CA VAL A 404 -1.16 20.25 17.78
C VAL A 404 -0.51 19.44 18.91
N PRO A 405 -1.23 18.53 19.58
CA PRO A 405 -0.62 17.68 20.61
C PRO A 405 0.35 16.68 19.98
N ASP A 406 1.30 16.18 20.77
CA ASP A 406 2.14 15.05 20.36
C ASP A 406 1.24 13.85 19.95
N ASN A 407 1.58 13.15 18.87
CA ASN A 407 0.88 11.93 18.46
C ASN A 407 0.83 10.94 19.64
N SER A 408 -0.37 10.51 20.03
CA SER A 408 -0.56 9.63 21.19
C SER A 408 -0.66 8.14 20.83
N VAL A 409 -1.00 7.84 19.58
CA VAL A 409 -1.20 6.47 19.08
C VAL A 409 0.13 5.93 18.57
N ASN A 410 0.60 4.85 19.18
CA ASN A 410 1.85 4.20 18.80
C ASN A 410 1.73 3.46 17.46
N ILE A 411 2.76 3.54 16.62
CA ILE A 411 2.81 2.87 15.31
C ILE A 411 2.59 1.35 15.37
N LEU A 412 2.86 0.70 16.51
CA LEU A 412 2.57 -0.72 16.74
C LEU A 412 1.09 -1.08 16.60
N TRP A 413 0.17 -0.11 16.69
CA TRP A 413 -1.25 -0.34 16.41
C TRP A 413 -1.52 -0.71 14.94
N GLN A 414 -0.54 -0.57 14.04
CA GLN A 414 -0.62 -1.10 12.67
C GLN A 414 -0.29 -2.60 12.57
N VAL A 415 0.28 -3.23 13.62
CA VAL A 415 0.64 -4.66 13.56
C VAL A 415 -0.58 -5.56 13.30
N PRO A 416 -1.74 -5.38 13.98
CA PRO A 416 -2.90 -6.24 13.76
C PRO A 416 -3.42 -6.23 12.32
N GLN A 417 -3.55 -5.05 11.69
CA GLN A 417 -3.97 -4.94 10.28
C GLN A 417 -2.95 -5.59 9.33
N ILE A 418 -1.65 -5.46 9.61
CA ILE A 418 -0.59 -6.09 8.80
C ILE A 418 -0.66 -7.62 8.91
N VAL A 419 -0.83 -8.15 10.12
CA VAL A 419 -0.98 -9.60 10.31
C VAL A 419 -2.18 -10.17 9.55
N VAL A 420 -3.31 -9.48 9.59
CA VAL A 420 -4.54 -9.94 8.91
C VAL A 420 -4.41 -9.83 7.39
N ILE A 421 -3.84 -8.74 6.85
CA ILE A 421 -3.65 -8.61 5.39
C ILE A 421 -2.64 -9.64 4.88
N THR A 422 -1.56 -9.93 5.60
CA THR A 422 -0.58 -10.95 5.19
C THR A 422 -1.20 -12.34 5.11
N ALA A 423 -2.02 -12.71 6.10
CA ALA A 423 -2.78 -13.96 6.05
C ALA A 423 -3.74 -13.99 4.83
N GLY A 424 -4.38 -12.85 4.54
CA GLY A 424 -5.22 -12.68 3.35
C GLY A 424 -4.45 -12.83 2.03
N GLU A 425 -3.25 -12.27 1.95
CA GLU A 425 -2.36 -12.35 0.79
C GLU A 425 -1.99 -13.79 0.47
N ILE A 426 -1.60 -14.59 1.47
CA ILE A 426 -1.24 -16.00 1.25
C ILE A 426 -2.42 -16.79 0.67
N LEU A 427 -3.61 -16.58 1.23
CA LEU A 427 -4.82 -17.25 0.81
C LEU A 427 -5.35 -16.78 -0.56
N PHE A 428 -5.08 -15.54 -0.95
CA PHE A 428 -5.55 -14.98 -2.22
C PHE A 428 -4.49 -15.03 -3.33
N SER A 429 -3.33 -14.42 -3.11
CA SER A 429 -2.26 -14.23 -4.10
C SER A 429 -1.55 -15.54 -4.41
N ILE A 430 -0.95 -16.20 -3.42
CA ILE A 430 -0.19 -17.45 -3.64
C ILE A 430 -1.10 -18.53 -4.21
N THR A 431 -2.26 -18.72 -3.58
CA THR A 431 -3.29 -19.66 -4.04
C THR A 431 -3.81 -19.30 -5.43
N GLY A 432 -3.94 -18.00 -5.75
CA GLY A 432 -4.35 -17.52 -7.07
C GLY A 432 -3.35 -17.85 -8.17
N TYR A 433 -2.05 -17.73 -7.90
CA TYR A 433 -0.99 -18.18 -8.81
C TYR A 433 -1.04 -19.71 -9.03
N GLU A 434 -1.25 -20.50 -7.97
CA GLU A 434 -1.42 -21.96 -8.06
C GLU A 434 -2.67 -22.36 -8.83
N PHE A 435 -3.78 -21.64 -8.63
CA PHE A 435 -5.02 -21.82 -9.39
C PHE A 435 -4.80 -21.51 -10.88
N ALA A 436 -4.20 -20.35 -11.17
CA ALA A 436 -3.89 -19.93 -12.53
C ALA A 436 -3.00 -20.95 -13.25
N TYR A 437 -2.03 -21.55 -12.53
CA TYR A 437 -1.14 -22.57 -13.07
C TYR A 437 -1.79 -23.95 -13.23
N SER A 438 -2.59 -24.38 -12.25
CA SER A 438 -3.20 -25.73 -12.25
C SER A 438 -4.39 -25.86 -13.21
N GLN A 439 -5.09 -24.76 -13.46
CA GLN A 439 -6.30 -24.76 -14.29
C GLN A 439 -6.07 -24.42 -15.77
N CYS A 440 -4.82 -24.26 -16.20
CA CYS A 440 -4.48 -23.97 -17.58
C CYS A 440 -3.82 -25.14 -18.30
N ALA A 441 -4.14 -25.27 -19.60
CA ALA A 441 -3.49 -26.24 -20.46
C ALA A 441 -1.96 -25.97 -20.52
N PRO A 442 -1.12 -27.00 -20.70
CA PRO A 442 0.34 -26.85 -20.75
C PRO A 442 0.83 -25.82 -21.78
N SER A 443 0.13 -25.72 -22.92
CA SER A 443 0.40 -24.77 -24.00
C SER A 443 0.06 -23.30 -23.65
N MET A 444 -0.77 -23.08 -22.62
CA MET A 444 -1.37 -21.78 -22.27
C MET A 444 -0.86 -21.21 -20.94
N LYS A 445 -0.02 -21.94 -20.20
CA LYS A 445 0.45 -21.53 -18.86
C LYS A 445 1.03 -20.12 -18.86
N ALA A 446 1.92 -19.82 -19.82
CA ALA A 446 2.54 -18.51 -19.92
C ALA A 446 1.52 -17.38 -20.18
N VAL A 447 0.49 -17.64 -20.99
CA VAL A 447 -0.55 -16.66 -21.31
C VAL A 447 -1.45 -16.39 -20.10
N VAL A 448 -1.82 -17.43 -19.35
CA VAL A 448 -2.63 -17.29 -18.13
C VAL A 448 -1.86 -16.54 -17.04
N GLN A 449 -0.57 -16.82 -16.87
CA GLN A 449 0.29 -16.09 -15.93
C GLN A 449 0.48 -14.63 -16.34
N ALA A 450 0.65 -14.35 -17.65
CA ALA A 450 0.70 -12.98 -18.16
C ALA A 450 -0.63 -12.24 -17.92
N ALA A 451 -1.76 -12.93 -18.10
CA ALA A 451 -3.08 -12.36 -17.82
C ALA A 451 -3.29 -12.07 -16.33
N TRP A 452 -2.75 -12.92 -15.43
CA TRP A 452 -2.76 -12.63 -14.00
C TRP A 452 -1.99 -11.34 -13.69
N LEU A 453 -0.75 -11.18 -14.16
CA LEU A 453 0.01 -9.95 -13.96
C LEU A 453 -0.67 -8.72 -14.58
N PHE A 454 -1.37 -8.90 -15.69
CA PHE A 454 -2.18 -7.85 -16.30
C PHE A 454 -3.32 -7.39 -15.38
N THR A 455 -3.92 -8.29 -14.58
CA THR A 455 -4.93 -7.89 -13.59
C THR A 455 -4.36 -6.99 -12.49
N THR A 456 -3.12 -7.25 -12.06
CA THR A 456 -2.38 -6.39 -11.11
C THR A 456 -2.16 -5.00 -11.73
N ALA A 457 -1.70 -4.94 -12.98
CA ALA A 457 -1.49 -3.65 -13.67
C ALA A 457 -2.78 -2.82 -13.81
N ILE A 458 -3.93 -3.47 -14.07
CA ILE A 458 -5.24 -2.80 -14.05
C ILE A 458 -5.55 -2.29 -12.64
N GLY A 459 -5.32 -3.10 -11.61
CA GLY A 459 -5.50 -2.72 -10.21
C GLY A 459 -4.70 -1.47 -9.83
N ASP A 460 -3.40 -1.46 -10.13
CA ASP A 460 -2.51 -0.32 -9.91
C ASP A 460 -2.98 0.94 -10.65
N THR A 461 -3.49 0.78 -11.88
CA THR A 461 -4.07 1.90 -12.64
C THR A 461 -5.31 2.47 -11.95
N ILE A 462 -6.16 1.63 -11.36
CA ILE A 462 -7.33 2.06 -10.58
C ILE A 462 -6.90 2.88 -9.36
N ILE A 463 -5.79 2.52 -8.69
CA ILE A 463 -5.25 3.31 -7.56
C ILE A 463 -4.93 4.73 -7.99
N VAL A 464 -4.27 4.90 -9.15
CA VAL A 464 -3.95 6.23 -9.70
C VAL A 464 -5.23 7.04 -9.96
N LEU A 465 -6.26 6.42 -10.53
CA LEU A 465 -7.55 7.08 -10.79
C LEU A 465 -8.26 7.50 -9.49
N ILE A 466 -8.29 6.63 -8.48
CA ILE A 466 -8.88 6.96 -7.16
C ILE A 466 -8.11 8.12 -6.50
N THR A 467 -6.78 8.09 -6.59
CA THR A 467 -5.92 9.14 -6.02
C THR A 467 -6.17 10.49 -6.68
N LEU A 468 -6.33 10.53 -8.01
CA LEU A 468 -6.67 11.75 -8.76
C LEU A 468 -8.06 12.28 -8.43
N TRP A 469 -9.02 11.38 -8.20
CA TRP A 469 -10.39 11.76 -7.88
C TRP A 469 -10.54 12.28 -6.44
N SER A 470 -9.68 11.82 -5.51
CA SER A 470 -9.67 12.18 -4.09
C SER A 470 -11.08 12.19 -3.45
N PRO A 471 -11.80 11.05 -3.46
CA PRO A 471 -13.21 11.00 -3.04
C PRO A 471 -13.48 11.17 -1.55
N PHE A 472 -12.45 11.08 -0.69
CA PHE A 472 -12.61 11.12 0.76
C PHE A 472 -11.66 12.13 1.39
N ASP A 473 -12.23 13.05 2.18
CA ASP A 473 -11.43 13.98 3.02
C ASP A 473 -10.93 13.31 4.30
N ASN A 474 -11.66 12.30 4.79
CA ASN A 474 -11.33 11.57 6.01
C ASN A 474 -10.80 10.17 5.69
N MET A 475 -9.57 9.92 6.14
CA MET A 475 -8.86 8.66 5.93
C MET A 475 -9.52 7.45 6.61
N ALA A 476 -10.18 7.62 7.76
CA ALA A 476 -10.90 6.54 8.42
C ALA A 476 -12.12 6.10 7.60
N THR A 477 -12.89 7.06 7.07
CA THR A 477 -14.01 6.79 6.16
C THR A 477 -13.54 6.07 4.90
N MET A 478 -12.39 6.48 4.35
CA MET A 478 -11.77 5.83 3.21
C MET A 478 -11.46 4.35 3.49
N PHE A 479 -10.86 4.02 4.64
CA PHE A 479 -10.58 2.63 5.00
C PHE A 479 -11.85 1.78 5.16
N PHE A 480 -12.90 2.31 5.81
CA PHE A 480 -14.18 1.58 5.92
C PHE A 480 -14.85 1.40 4.55
N ALA A 481 -14.76 2.39 3.66
CA ALA A 481 -15.26 2.26 2.29
C ALA A 481 -14.51 1.16 1.53
N TYR A 482 -13.18 1.10 1.64
CA TYR A 482 -12.38 0.03 1.03
C TYR A 482 -12.69 -1.35 1.61
N ALA A 483 -12.89 -1.46 2.92
CA ALA A 483 -13.36 -2.70 3.54
C ALA A 483 -14.71 -3.15 2.95
N GLY A 484 -15.66 -2.22 2.77
CA GLY A 484 -16.96 -2.49 2.17
C GLY A 484 -16.87 -2.94 0.70
N VAL A 485 -16.10 -2.21 -0.12
CA VAL A 485 -15.90 -2.57 -1.53
C VAL A 485 -15.21 -3.93 -1.66
N MET A 486 -14.17 -4.20 -0.84
CA MET A 486 -13.50 -5.50 -0.81
C MET A 486 -14.50 -6.62 -0.49
N ALA A 487 -15.33 -6.45 0.55
CA ALA A 487 -16.33 -7.45 0.91
C ALA A 487 -17.32 -7.72 -0.24
N VAL A 488 -17.83 -6.68 -0.92
CA VAL A 488 -18.73 -6.83 -2.06
C VAL A 488 -18.07 -7.58 -3.21
N VAL A 489 -16.83 -7.22 -3.58
CA VAL A 489 -16.08 -7.88 -4.65
C VAL A 489 -15.84 -9.35 -4.34
N ILE A 490 -15.54 -9.68 -3.09
CA ILE A 490 -15.30 -11.07 -2.67
C ILE A 490 -16.59 -11.89 -2.61
N VAL A 491 -17.72 -11.28 -2.25
CA VAL A 491 -19.04 -11.94 -2.37
C VAL A 491 -19.37 -12.22 -3.84
N LEU A 492 -19.11 -11.27 -4.75
CA LEU A 492 -19.28 -11.47 -6.18
C LEU A 492 -18.36 -12.58 -6.72
N PHE A 493 -17.09 -12.59 -6.30
CA PHE A 493 -16.14 -13.63 -6.65
C PHE A 493 -16.57 -15.00 -6.12
N ALA A 494 -17.08 -15.08 -4.88
CA ALA A 494 -17.61 -16.31 -4.31
C ALA A 494 -18.83 -16.82 -5.10
N PHE A 495 -19.74 -15.92 -5.49
CA PHE A 495 -20.89 -16.27 -6.34
C PHE A 495 -20.44 -16.80 -7.71
N MET A 496 -19.52 -16.10 -8.38
CA MET A 496 -18.94 -16.57 -9.65
C MET A 496 -18.26 -17.92 -9.50
N SER A 497 -17.51 -18.13 -8.41
CA SER A 497 -16.82 -19.40 -8.16
C SER A 497 -17.77 -20.59 -8.02
N HIS A 498 -18.95 -20.38 -7.42
CA HIS A 498 -19.91 -21.45 -7.19
C HIS A 498 -20.77 -21.76 -8.43
N PHE A 499 -21.18 -20.73 -9.17
CA PHE A 499 -22.13 -20.88 -10.27
C PHE A 499 -21.48 -21.01 -11.65
N TYR A 500 -20.25 -20.51 -11.83
CA TYR A 500 -19.64 -20.39 -13.16
C TYR A 500 -18.45 -21.33 -13.39
N TYR A 501 -17.77 -21.78 -12.34
CA TYR A 501 -16.48 -22.44 -12.48
C TYR A 501 -16.50 -23.94 -12.18
N ASP A 502 -16.31 -24.73 -13.23
CA ASP A 502 -16.02 -26.15 -13.12
C ASP A 502 -14.52 -26.41 -13.18
N TYR A 503 -13.99 -27.05 -12.14
CA TYR A 503 -12.59 -27.48 -12.09
C TYR A 503 -12.30 -28.51 -13.18
N LYS A 504 -11.20 -28.30 -13.92
CA LYS A 504 -10.65 -29.33 -14.81
C LYS A 504 -9.34 -29.86 -14.25
N SER A 505 -9.25 -31.19 -14.13
CA SER A 505 -7.98 -31.87 -13.87
C SER A 505 -7.27 -32.13 -15.19
N TYR A 506 -6.16 -31.45 -15.43
CA TYR A 506 -5.18 -31.92 -16.40
C TYR A 506 -4.36 -32.99 -15.70
N VAL A 507 -4.92 -34.19 -15.56
CA VAL A 507 -4.11 -35.36 -15.20
C VAL A 507 -3.04 -35.45 -16.26
N ALA A 508 -1.78 -35.64 -15.84
CA ALA A 508 -0.63 -35.81 -16.70
C ALA A 508 -0.80 -37.06 -17.58
N SER A 509 -1.61 -36.96 -18.62
CA SER A 509 -1.77 -37.97 -19.64
C SER A 509 -0.65 -37.80 -20.66
N GLY A 510 0.43 -38.56 -20.43
CA GLY A 510 1.31 -39.10 -21.48
C GLY A 510 2.18 -38.12 -22.25
N ASP A 511 3.17 -37.51 -21.59
CA ASP A 511 4.36 -37.02 -22.26
C ASP A 511 5.60 -37.23 -21.36
N ASP A 512 6.05 -38.49 -21.28
CA ASP A 512 7.24 -38.91 -20.54
C ASP A 512 8.54 -38.26 -21.08
N SER A 513 8.49 -37.56 -22.23
CA SER A 513 9.66 -36.84 -22.76
C SER A 513 9.90 -35.46 -22.15
N GLN A 514 8.90 -34.88 -21.45
CA GLN A 514 9.02 -33.55 -20.83
C GLN A 514 9.44 -33.60 -19.35
N ASN A 515 9.28 -34.75 -18.69
CA ASN A 515 9.45 -34.88 -17.24
C ASN A 515 10.76 -35.60 -16.82
N GLU A 516 11.39 -36.40 -17.69
CA GLU A 516 12.66 -37.09 -17.34
C GLU A 516 13.85 -36.15 -17.09
N ALA A 517 13.76 -34.86 -17.44
CA ALA A 517 14.83 -33.89 -17.16
C ALA A 517 14.63 -33.06 -15.88
N LEU A 518 13.55 -33.28 -15.13
CA LEU A 518 13.23 -32.56 -13.89
C LEU A 518 13.06 -33.49 -12.68
N ILE A 519 13.18 -34.80 -12.85
CA ILE A 519 12.97 -35.79 -11.78
C ILE A 519 14.28 -36.20 -11.08
N ASP A 520 15.45 -36.00 -11.70
CA ASP A 520 16.73 -36.42 -11.09
C ASP A 520 17.20 -35.58 -9.88
N ASP A 521 16.52 -34.49 -9.51
CA ASP A 521 16.93 -33.60 -8.40
C ASP A 521 15.88 -33.47 -7.26
N GLU A 522 14.74 -34.18 -7.29
CA GLU A 522 13.66 -34.06 -6.28
C GLU A 522 13.40 -35.33 -5.42
N ASP A 523 14.40 -36.21 -5.32
CA ASP A 523 14.36 -37.37 -4.41
C ASP A 523 14.67 -36.99 -2.95
N ASP A 524 13.75 -36.27 -2.29
CA ASP A 524 13.46 -36.49 -0.85
C ASP A 524 12.15 -35.86 -0.35
N TRP A 525 11.53 -34.94 -1.11
CA TRP A 525 10.28 -34.26 -0.67
C TRP A 525 8.99 -34.86 -1.23
N GLY A 526 9.06 -35.70 -2.26
CA GLY A 526 7.90 -36.31 -2.93
C GLY A 526 7.13 -37.35 -2.11
N LYS A 527 7.74 -37.93 -1.07
CA LYS A 527 7.10 -38.99 -0.27
C LYS A 527 6.10 -38.49 0.77
N MET A 528 6.03 -37.18 1.05
CA MET A 528 5.03 -36.61 1.96
C MET A 528 3.71 -36.22 1.28
N ASN A 529 3.69 -36.01 -0.05
CA ASN A 529 2.50 -35.52 -0.77
C ASN A 529 1.81 -36.59 -1.64
N ALA A 530 2.35 -37.81 -1.72
CA ALA A 530 1.74 -38.91 -2.50
C ALA A 530 0.43 -39.44 -1.90
N GLY A 531 0.08 -39.09 -0.66
CA GLY A 531 -1.21 -39.42 -0.04
C GLY A 531 -2.36 -38.47 -0.43
N TYR A 532 -2.11 -37.43 -1.23
CA TYR A 532 -3.02 -36.31 -1.40
C TYR A 532 -3.80 -36.30 -2.75
N GLN A 533 -3.62 -37.30 -3.61
CA GLN A 533 -4.21 -37.32 -4.96
C GLN A 533 -5.22 -38.45 -5.25
N ALA A 534 -5.75 -39.12 -4.23
CA ALA A 534 -6.84 -40.08 -4.42
C ALA A 534 -7.99 -39.75 -3.47
N ASP A 535 -8.91 -38.90 -3.92
CA ASP A 535 -10.37 -39.13 -3.86
C ASP A 535 -11.13 -37.86 -4.30
N HIS A 536 -11.28 -37.68 -5.62
CA HIS A 536 -12.26 -36.76 -6.16
C HIS A 536 -13.35 -37.55 -6.90
N GLY A 537 -14.32 -38.03 -6.09
CA GLY A 537 -15.75 -38.00 -6.41
C GLY A 537 -16.17 -38.52 -7.79
N GLN A 538 -16.21 -39.85 -7.95
CA GLN A 538 -17.15 -40.46 -8.88
C GLN A 538 -18.52 -40.65 -8.19
N PRO A 539 -19.66 -40.40 -8.86
CA PRO A 539 -20.96 -40.79 -8.33
C PRO A 539 -21.04 -42.33 -8.34
N ARG A 540 -21.28 -42.93 -7.16
CA ARG A 540 -21.54 -44.37 -6.98
C ARG A 540 -22.65 -44.82 -7.93
N LYS A 541 -22.29 -45.52 -9.01
CA LYS A 541 -23.20 -46.48 -9.66
C LYS A 541 -23.08 -47.80 -8.90
N THR A 542 -24.13 -48.14 -8.17
CA THR A 542 -24.36 -49.50 -7.70
C THR A 542 -24.64 -50.39 -8.92
N SER A 543 -23.75 -51.32 -9.22
CA SER A 543 -24.08 -52.52 -10.00
C SER A 543 -23.28 -53.69 -9.45
N ASN A 544 -24.01 -54.67 -8.93
CA ASN A 544 -23.54 -55.99 -8.52
C ASN A 544 -22.76 -56.69 -9.65
N LEU A 545 -21.74 -57.46 -9.30
CA LEU A 545 -21.31 -58.74 -9.89
C LEU A 545 -20.04 -59.13 -9.08
N GLU A 546 -20.16 -59.98 -8.05
CA GLU A 546 -19.92 -61.44 -8.10
C GLU A 546 -18.58 -61.84 -8.72
N GLU A 547 -17.72 -62.40 -7.85
CA GLU A 547 -16.89 -63.59 -8.06
C GLU A 547 -15.82 -63.57 -9.16
N TYR A 548 -14.54 -63.60 -8.76
CA TYR A 548 -13.58 -64.66 -9.08
C TYR A 548 -12.29 -64.36 -8.28
N LEU A 549 -12.15 -65.07 -7.17
CA LEU A 549 -10.86 -65.32 -6.52
C LEU A 549 -10.17 -66.41 -7.33
N ASP A 550 -8.92 -66.20 -7.72
CA ASP A 550 -7.97 -67.28 -7.91
C ASP A 550 -6.69 -66.95 -7.14
N GLU A 551 -6.31 -67.96 -6.36
CA GLU A 551 -5.08 -68.11 -5.58
C GLU A 551 -3.86 -68.33 -6.48
N ASP A 552 -2.69 -68.34 -5.84
CA ASP A 552 -1.36 -68.74 -6.35
C ASP A 552 -0.65 -67.67 -7.20
N ASP A 553 0.58 -67.22 -6.95
CA ASP A 553 1.68 -67.71 -6.10
C ASP A 553 2.70 -66.55 -6.03
N LEU A 554 3.11 -66.11 -4.85
CA LEU A 554 4.43 -66.40 -4.24
C LEU A 554 5.67 -66.01 -5.09
N LYS A 555 6.41 -64.97 -4.66
CA LYS A 555 7.70 -65.13 -3.92
C LYS A 555 8.59 -63.87 -3.89
N PHE A 556 9.04 -63.59 -2.67
CA PHE A 556 10.18 -62.79 -2.18
C PHE A 556 10.06 -61.26 -2.14
#